data_AF-A0A7V5K3Q7-F1
#
_entry.id   AF-A0A7V5K3Q7-F1
#
_cell.length_a   1.000
_cell.length_b   1.000
_cell.length_c   1.000
_cell.angle_alpha   90.00
_cell.angle_beta   90.00
_cell.angle_gamma   90.00
#
_symmetry.space_group_name_H-M   'P 1'
#
loop_
_entity.id
_entity.type
_entity.pdbx_description
1 polymer ?
#
loop_
_entity_poly.entity_id
_entity_poly.type
_entity_poly.pdbx_seq_one_letter_code
_entity_poly.pdbx_strand_id
1 'polypeptide(L)'
;MDKPQYSFSRLDLYERCPWAYKTVYLDRIPRAKNDARETGQLLHGLVADYLNRLIATGQPTDWDWARGATPQEALADAVEMWSRFYETFALPQGLESPGVENRLAFDGNWQPCEFFSEEAYFRMVVDFHFRQDSLGVIVDWKTNREVPQTVA
;
A
#
# COMPACT_ATOMS: atom_id res chain seq x y z
N MET A 1 -18.47 -22.57 9.80
CA MET A 1 -18.29 -21.13 9.54
C MET A 1 -16.83 -20.94 9.22
N ASP A 2 -16.50 -20.39 8.05
CA ASP A 2 -15.12 -20.02 7.73
C ASP A 2 -14.59 -19.06 8.81
N LYS A 3 -13.37 -19.29 9.32
CA LYS A 3 -12.73 -18.39 10.29
C LYS A 3 -12.65 -16.98 9.68
N PRO A 4 -13.12 -15.92 10.36
CA PRO A 4 -13.01 -14.57 9.84
C PRO A 4 -11.55 -14.15 9.77
N GLN A 5 -11.08 -13.81 8.56
CA GLN A 5 -9.75 -13.24 8.34
C GLN A 5 -9.85 -11.71 8.34
N TYR A 6 -9.37 -11.05 9.39
CA TYR A 6 -9.45 -9.60 9.54
C TYR A 6 -8.36 -8.87 8.76
N SER A 7 -8.67 -7.62 8.42
CA SER A 7 -7.72 -6.62 7.94
C SER A 7 -8.28 -5.24 8.27
N PHE A 8 -7.41 -4.22 8.28
CA PHE A 8 -7.85 -2.85 8.54
C PHE A 8 -9.00 -2.41 7.61
N SER A 9 -8.88 -2.65 6.30
CA SER A 9 -9.93 -2.30 5.33
C SER A 9 -11.24 -3.06 5.53
N ARG A 10 -11.20 -4.28 6.08
CA ARG A 10 -12.40 -5.06 6.42
C ARG A 10 -13.12 -4.46 7.63
N LEU A 11 -12.35 -4.10 8.66
CA LEU A 11 -12.86 -3.45 9.87
C LEU A 11 -13.43 -2.05 9.55
N ASP A 12 -12.67 -1.21 8.84
CA ASP A 12 -13.13 0.13 8.41
C ASP A 12 -14.44 0.06 7.62
N LEU A 13 -14.56 -0.87 6.66
CA LEU A 13 -15.79 -1.01 5.88
C LEU A 13 -16.98 -1.42 6.77
N TYR A 14 -16.77 -2.31 7.73
CA TYR A 14 -17.81 -2.73 8.65
C TYR A 14 -18.26 -1.60 9.57
N GLU A 15 -17.30 -0.87 10.17
CA GLU A 15 -17.57 0.27 11.04
C GLU A 15 -18.33 1.38 10.32
N ARG A 16 -17.97 1.64 9.05
CA ARG A 16 -18.65 2.65 8.22
C ARG A 16 -20.03 2.19 7.74
N CYS A 17 -20.14 0.94 7.30
CA CYS A 17 -21.39 0.39 6.77
C CYS A 17 -21.41 -1.15 6.82
N PRO A 18 -22.08 -1.76 7.83
CA PRO A 18 -22.20 -3.22 7.94
C PRO A 18 -22.83 -3.89 6.72
N TRP A 19 -23.77 -3.21 6.05
CA TRP A 19 -24.39 -3.73 4.83
C TRP A 19 -23.39 -3.80 3.66
N ALA A 20 -22.54 -2.79 3.50
CA ALA A 20 -21.48 -2.80 2.49
C ALA A 20 -20.46 -3.91 2.78
N TYR A 21 -20.10 -4.11 4.05
CA TYR A 21 -19.25 -5.23 4.46
C TYR A 21 -19.85 -6.58 4.08
N LYS A 22 -21.13 -6.81 4.43
CA LYS A 22 -21.84 -8.04 4.07
C LYS A 22 -21.81 -8.26 2.55
N THR A 23 -22.22 -7.24 1.79
CA THR A 23 -22.31 -7.30 0.32
C THR A 23 -20.97 -7.69 -0.32
N VAL A 24 -19.88 -7.04 0.12
CA VAL A 24 -18.55 -7.23 -0.49
C VAL A 24 -17.87 -8.51 -0.03
N TYR A 25 -17.94 -8.83 1.27
CA TYR A 25 -17.12 -9.90 1.87
C TYR A 25 -17.87 -11.19 2.18
N LEU A 26 -19.18 -11.12 2.47
CA LEU A 26 -20.00 -12.30 2.74
C LEU A 26 -20.73 -12.76 1.48
N ASP A 27 -21.38 -11.84 0.79
CA ASP A 27 -22.12 -12.13 -0.45
C ASP A 27 -21.18 -12.18 -1.68
N ARG A 28 -19.91 -11.79 -1.51
CA ARG A 28 -18.84 -11.81 -2.53
C ARG A 28 -19.17 -11.02 -3.80
N ILE A 29 -19.98 -9.96 -3.68
CA ILE A 29 -20.32 -9.09 -4.79
C ILE A 29 -19.16 -8.10 -5.01
N PRO A 30 -18.49 -8.12 -6.18
CA PRO A 30 -17.34 -7.25 -6.42
C PRO A 30 -17.73 -5.78 -6.40
N ARG A 31 -16.85 -4.94 -5.85
CA ARG A 31 -16.98 -3.48 -5.99
C ARG A 31 -16.74 -3.08 -7.43
N ALA A 32 -17.49 -2.08 -7.90
CA ALA A 32 -17.21 -1.44 -9.18
C ALA A 32 -15.78 -0.90 -9.19
N LYS A 33 -15.14 -0.96 -10.36
CA LYS A 33 -13.87 -0.30 -10.60
C LYS A 33 -14.03 1.20 -10.42
N ASN A 34 -12.99 1.84 -9.90
CA ASN A 34 -12.93 3.28 -9.68
C ASN A 34 -11.51 3.71 -10.00
N ASP A 35 -11.37 4.66 -10.90
CA ASP A 35 -10.11 5.22 -11.38
C ASP A 35 -9.18 5.57 -10.22
N ALA A 36 -9.70 6.15 -9.13
CA ALA A 36 -8.90 6.50 -7.96
C ALA A 36 -8.23 5.29 -7.28
N ARG A 37 -8.92 4.14 -7.25
CA ARG A 37 -8.35 2.90 -6.71
C ARG A 37 -7.31 2.32 -7.65
N GLU A 38 -7.56 2.37 -8.96
CA GLU A 38 -6.62 1.88 -9.97
C GLU A 38 -5.34 2.73 -9.97
N THR A 39 -5.47 4.06 -9.89
CA THR A 39 -4.35 5.00 -9.70
C THR A 39 -3.56 4.69 -8.43
N GLY A 40 -4.23 4.49 -7.29
CA GLY A 40 -3.57 4.12 -6.05
C GLY A 40 -2.78 2.82 -6.18
N GLN A 41 -3.39 1.77 -6.74
CA GLN A 41 -2.71 0.49 -6.96
C GLN A 41 -1.50 0.60 -7.87
N LEU A 42 -1.60 1.37 -8.95
CA LEU A 42 -0.48 1.64 -9.85
C LEU A 42 0.66 2.34 -9.13
N LEU A 43 0.37 3.40 -8.36
CA LEU A 43 1.38 4.18 -7.66
C LEU A 43 2.08 3.38 -6.55
N HIS A 44 1.35 2.57 -5.78
CA HIS A 44 1.98 1.67 -4.82
C HIS A 44 2.96 0.70 -5.50
N GLY A 45 2.59 0.13 -6.64
CA GLY A 45 3.48 -0.72 -7.42
C GLY A 45 4.75 -0.01 -7.87
N LEU A 46 4.63 1.17 -8.47
CA LEU A 46 5.78 1.97 -8.93
C LEU A 46 6.70 2.38 -7.78
N VAL A 47 6.12 2.85 -6.67
CA VAL A 47 6.87 3.21 -5.46
C VAL A 47 7.59 1.99 -4.90
N ALA A 48 6.93 0.84 -4.85
CA ALA A 48 7.53 -0.38 -4.35
C ALA A 48 8.73 -0.83 -5.18
N ASP A 49 8.59 -0.86 -6.50
CA ASP A 49 9.68 -1.22 -7.42
C ASP A 49 10.87 -0.24 -7.28
N TYR A 50 10.57 1.05 -7.11
CA TYR A 50 11.60 2.06 -6.91
C TYR A 50 12.35 1.90 -5.59
N LEU A 51 11.63 1.74 -4.49
CA LEU A 51 12.24 1.54 -3.17
C LEU A 51 13.11 0.28 -3.16
N ASN A 52 12.61 -0.83 -3.73
CA ASN A 52 13.38 -2.06 -3.87
C ASN A 52 14.68 -1.84 -4.67
N ARG A 53 14.62 -1.06 -5.74
CA ARG A 53 15.81 -0.68 -6.50
C ARG A 53 16.80 0.13 -5.67
N LEU A 54 16.34 1.20 -5.02
CA LEU A 54 17.20 2.06 -4.20
C LEU A 54 17.88 1.29 -3.06
N ILE A 55 17.13 0.38 -2.41
CA ILE A 55 17.66 -0.51 -1.38
C ILE A 55 18.72 -1.45 -1.97
N ALA A 56 18.45 -2.06 -3.12
CA ALA A 56 19.37 -3.00 -3.76
C ALA A 56 20.65 -2.33 -4.27
N THR A 57 20.58 -1.09 -4.74
CA THR A 57 21.75 -0.33 -5.23
C THR A 57 22.47 0.46 -4.14
N GLY A 58 21.85 0.62 -2.96
CA GLY A 58 22.36 1.47 -1.89
C GLY A 58 22.36 2.96 -2.22
N GLN A 59 21.57 3.38 -3.22
CA GLN A 59 21.49 4.77 -3.67
C GLN A 59 20.32 5.49 -3.01
N PRO A 60 20.49 6.77 -2.63
CA PRO A 60 19.39 7.56 -2.09
C PRO A 60 18.32 7.90 -3.15
N THR A 61 18.70 7.95 -4.43
CA THR A 61 17.83 8.32 -5.55
C THR A 61 18.34 7.68 -6.84
N ASP A 62 17.45 7.43 -7.79
CA ASP A 62 17.76 7.02 -9.17
C ASP A 62 16.69 7.57 -10.13
N TRP A 63 16.85 8.82 -10.54
CA TRP A 63 15.83 9.51 -11.35
C TRP A 63 15.76 9.01 -12.79
N ASP A 64 16.86 8.50 -13.33
CA ASP A 64 16.89 7.98 -14.70
C ASP A 64 16.06 6.71 -14.82
N TRP A 65 16.20 5.79 -13.86
CA TRP A 65 15.34 4.61 -13.82
C TRP A 65 13.88 5.00 -13.58
N ALA A 66 13.62 5.93 -12.66
CA ALA A 66 12.25 6.33 -12.32
C ALA A 66 11.51 6.93 -13.52
N ARG A 67 12.19 7.79 -14.31
CA ARG A 67 11.65 8.31 -15.57
C ARG A 67 11.39 7.22 -16.60
N GLY A 68 12.29 6.23 -16.69
CA GLY A 68 12.13 5.08 -17.58
C GLY A 68 10.98 4.15 -17.19
N ALA A 69 10.65 4.07 -15.89
CA ALA A 69 9.55 3.27 -15.35
C ALA A 69 8.18 3.97 -15.46
N THR A 70 8.14 5.25 -15.84
CA THR A 70 6.88 6.01 -15.99
C THR A 70 5.95 5.33 -17.02
N PRO A 71 4.73 4.93 -16.64
CA PRO A 71 3.82 4.26 -17.56
C PRO A 71 3.34 5.19 -18.67
N GLN A 72 3.38 4.72 -19.92
CA GLN A 72 2.97 5.52 -21.10
C GLN A 72 1.45 5.68 -21.22
N GLU A 73 0.68 4.72 -20.73
CA GLU A 73 -0.79 4.68 -20.87
C GLU A 73 -1.53 5.01 -19.57
N ALA A 74 -0.84 5.53 -18.56
CA ALA A 74 -1.46 5.94 -17.29
C ALA A 74 -2.20 7.27 -17.41
N LEU A 75 -3.18 7.48 -16.52
CA LEU A 75 -3.84 8.77 -16.34
C LEU A 75 -2.81 9.86 -16.01
N ALA A 76 -3.03 11.07 -16.51
CA ALA A 76 -2.11 12.20 -16.32
C ALA A 76 -1.80 12.47 -14.83
N ASP A 77 -2.83 12.42 -13.98
CA ASP A 77 -2.68 12.61 -12.53
C ASP A 77 -1.76 11.55 -11.90
N ALA A 78 -1.81 10.30 -12.38
CA ALA A 78 -0.94 9.23 -11.88
C ALA A 78 0.51 9.48 -12.27
N VAL A 79 0.75 9.95 -13.49
CA VAL A 79 2.10 10.31 -13.98
C VAL A 79 2.66 11.50 -13.20
N GLU A 80 1.83 12.51 -12.92
CA GLU A 80 2.22 13.67 -12.11
C GLU A 80 2.59 13.27 -10.68
N MET A 81 1.75 12.47 -10.02
CA MET A 81 2.00 11.96 -8.67
C MET A 81 3.28 11.14 -8.60
N TRP A 82 3.51 10.27 -9.60
CA TRP A 82 4.73 9.48 -9.71
C TRP A 82 5.97 10.38 -9.86
N SER A 83 5.89 11.37 -10.74
CA SER A 83 6.97 12.33 -10.99
C SER A 83 7.35 13.09 -9.73
N ARG A 84 6.34 13.65 -9.07
CA ARG A 84 6.52 14.36 -7.80
C ARG A 84 7.14 13.45 -6.73
N PHE A 85 6.73 12.19 -6.65
CA PHE A 85 7.28 11.26 -5.67
C PHE A 85 8.79 11.05 -5.89
N TYR A 86 9.23 10.61 -7.08
CA TYR A 86 10.65 10.29 -7.29
C TYR A 86 11.55 11.52 -7.31
N GLU A 87 11.01 12.71 -7.59
CA GLU A 87 11.77 13.98 -7.57
C GLU A 87 11.99 14.51 -6.14
N THR A 88 11.10 14.18 -5.21
CA THR A 88 11.12 14.72 -3.84
C THR A 88 11.56 13.72 -2.79
N PHE A 89 11.39 12.42 -3.05
CA PHE A 89 11.78 11.36 -2.15
C PHE A 89 13.27 11.02 -2.31
N ALA A 90 13.97 10.94 -1.19
CA ALA A 90 15.29 10.33 -1.10
C ALA A 90 15.26 9.24 -0.04
N LEU A 91 15.75 8.04 -0.39
CA LEU A 91 15.84 6.93 0.54
C LEU A 91 16.80 7.31 1.68
N PRO A 92 16.36 7.24 2.96
CA PRO A 92 17.24 7.54 4.08
C PRO A 92 18.44 6.59 4.10
N GLN A 93 19.58 7.07 4.57
CA GLN A 93 20.79 6.27 4.74
C GLN A 93 20.74 5.48 6.06
N GLY A 94 21.53 4.41 6.15
CA GLY A 94 21.65 3.62 7.38
C GLY A 94 20.37 2.85 7.76
N LEU A 95 19.60 2.40 6.77
CA LEU A 95 18.42 1.60 7.01
C LEU A 95 18.80 0.21 7.52
N GLU A 96 18.17 -0.21 8.60
CA GLU A 96 18.23 -1.57 9.09
C GLU A 96 16.92 -2.30 8.79
N SER A 97 17.01 -3.51 8.27
CA SER A 97 15.85 -4.36 7.94
C SER A 97 14.74 -3.63 7.14
N PRO A 98 15.05 -2.93 6.03
CA PRO A 98 14.02 -2.30 5.24
C PRO A 98 13.10 -3.35 4.60
N GLY A 99 11.81 -3.05 4.51
CA GLY A 99 10.88 -3.86 3.75
C GLY A 99 9.78 -3.05 3.09
N VAL A 100 9.45 -3.44 1.87
CA VAL A 100 8.59 -2.73 0.93
C VAL A 100 7.41 -3.64 0.58
N GLU A 101 6.18 -3.11 0.62
CA GLU A 101 4.94 -3.89 0.44
C GLU A 101 4.95 -5.18 1.28
N ASN A 102 5.45 -5.05 2.52
CA ASN A 102 5.73 -6.18 3.38
C ASN A 102 4.44 -6.78 3.91
N ARG A 103 4.24 -8.06 3.64
CA ARG A 103 3.05 -8.82 4.01
C ARG A 103 3.20 -9.37 5.41
N LEU A 104 2.34 -8.92 6.32
CA LEU A 104 2.29 -9.39 7.70
C LEU A 104 0.97 -10.13 7.94
N ALA A 105 1.05 -11.24 8.65
CA ALA A 105 -0.11 -11.95 9.14
C ALA A 105 0.14 -12.50 10.54
N PHE A 106 -0.95 -12.55 11.31
CA PHE A 106 -0.95 -13.02 12.70
C PHE A 106 -2.08 -14.02 12.90
N ASP A 107 -1.81 -15.06 13.67
CA ASP A 107 -2.81 -16.04 14.10
C ASP A 107 -3.71 -15.50 15.23
N GLY A 108 -4.65 -16.33 15.71
CA GLY A 108 -5.56 -15.94 16.80
C GLY A 108 -4.87 -15.67 18.15
N ASN A 109 -3.59 -16.02 18.29
CA ASN A 109 -2.76 -15.77 19.47
C ASN A 109 -1.76 -14.61 19.22
N TRP A 110 -1.95 -13.83 18.15
CA TRP A 110 -1.07 -12.75 17.73
C TRP A 110 0.37 -13.18 17.41
N GLN A 111 0.58 -14.45 17.07
CA GLN A 111 1.87 -14.94 16.61
C GLN A 111 1.99 -14.75 15.10
N PRO A 112 3.17 -14.36 14.57
CA PRO A 112 3.39 -14.27 13.14
C PRO A 112 3.09 -15.60 12.44
N CYS A 113 2.41 -15.53 11.29
CA CYS A 113 2.12 -16.68 10.45
C CYS A 113 2.25 -16.34 8.96
N GLU A 114 2.17 -17.36 8.11
CA GLU A 114 2.14 -17.17 6.66
C GLU A 114 0.91 -16.37 6.21
N PHE A 115 1.09 -15.47 5.25
CA PHE A 115 0.06 -14.50 4.85
C PHE A 115 -1.23 -15.12 4.28
N PHE A 116 -1.11 -16.28 3.63
CA PHE A 116 -2.25 -17.01 3.07
C PHE A 116 -2.64 -18.25 3.89
N SER A 117 -2.12 -18.38 5.11
CA SER A 117 -2.49 -19.46 6.02
C SER A 117 -3.98 -19.44 6.35
N GLU A 118 -4.58 -20.62 6.50
CA GLU A 118 -5.96 -20.74 7.01
C GLU A 118 -6.07 -20.27 8.48
N GLU A 119 -4.95 -20.32 9.22
CA GLU A 119 -4.84 -19.83 10.60
C GLU A 119 -4.64 -18.31 10.68
N ALA A 120 -4.45 -17.61 9.55
CA ALA A 120 -4.27 -16.17 9.54
C ALA A 120 -5.55 -15.45 10.02
N TYR A 121 -5.49 -14.94 11.24
CA TYR A 121 -6.57 -14.21 11.88
C TYR A 121 -6.58 -12.73 11.47
N PHE A 122 -5.41 -12.11 11.37
CA PHE A 122 -5.27 -10.71 10.94
C PHE A 122 -4.19 -10.60 9.86
N ARG A 123 -4.44 -9.79 8.83
CA ARG A 123 -3.49 -9.56 7.73
C ARG A 123 -3.38 -8.09 7.38
N MET A 124 -2.17 -7.68 7.04
CA MET A 124 -1.88 -6.34 6.55
C MET A 124 -0.70 -6.34 5.59
N VAL A 125 -0.66 -5.33 4.74
CA VAL A 125 0.49 -5.02 3.90
C VAL A 125 1.00 -3.65 4.35
N VAL A 126 2.30 -3.54 4.58
CA VAL A 126 2.98 -2.31 5.00
C VAL A 126 3.76 -1.78 3.81
N ASP A 127 3.42 -0.59 3.32
CA ASP A 127 4.01 -0.05 2.08
C ASP A 127 5.53 0.10 2.19
N PHE A 128 6.01 0.70 3.27
CA PHE A 128 7.44 0.78 3.56
C PHE A 128 7.70 0.84 5.06
N HIS A 129 8.69 0.09 5.52
CA HIS A 129 9.19 0.18 6.89
C HIS A 129 10.69 -0.06 6.94
N PHE A 130 11.31 0.44 7.99
CA PHE A 130 12.72 0.23 8.30
C PHE A 130 12.98 0.54 9.77
N ARG A 131 14.15 0.15 10.26
CA ARG A 131 14.67 0.54 11.56
C ARG A 131 15.86 1.48 11.39
N GLN A 132 16.00 2.44 12.29
CA GLN A 132 17.18 3.27 12.49
C GLN A 132 17.49 3.28 13.99
N ASP A 133 18.54 2.58 14.40
CA ASP A 133 18.89 2.36 15.80
C ASP A 133 17.70 1.80 16.62
N SER A 134 17.19 2.57 17.58
CA SER A 134 16.03 2.21 18.40
C SER A 134 14.68 2.67 17.83
N LEU A 135 14.66 3.33 16.67
CA LEU A 135 13.45 3.84 16.03
C LEU A 135 12.97 2.88 14.94
N GLY A 136 11.74 2.38 15.08
CA GLY A 136 11.01 1.74 13.98
C GLY A 136 10.20 2.78 13.22
N VAL A 137 10.35 2.84 11.90
CA VAL A 137 9.61 3.74 11.02
C VAL A 137 8.69 2.93 10.12
N ILE A 138 7.42 3.33 10.05
CA ILE A 138 6.43 2.80 9.13
C ILE A 138 5.90 3.97 8.31
N VAL A 139 5.93 3.82 7.00
CA VAL A 139 5.42 4.80 6.03
C VAL A 139 4.28 4.15 5.25
N ASP A 140 3.15 4.83 5.23
CA ASP A 140 1.94 4.45 4.52
C ASP A 140 1.64 5.56 3.49
N TRP A 141 1.71 5.21 2.21
CA TRP A 141 1.51 6.14 1.11
C TRP A 141 0.03 6.28 0.80
N LYS A 142 -0.37 7.51 0.48
CA LYS A 142 -1.75 7.85 0.15
C LYS A 142 -1.79 8.80 -1.02
N THR A 143 -2.54 8.40 -2.05
CA THR A 143 -2.92 9.27 -3.16
C THR A 143 -4.08 10.14 -2.68
N ASN A 144 -3.76 11.21 -1.96
CA ASN A 144 -4.78 12.09 -1.39
C ASN A 144 -5.71 12.58 -2.50
N ARG A 145 -7.01 12.30 -2.35
CA ARG A 145 -8.06 12.83 -3.20
C ARG A 145 -8.72 13.98 -2.47
N GLU A 146 -8.66 15.17 -3.04
CA GLU A 146 -9.66 16.19 -2.73
C GLU A 146 -10.93 15.84 -3.50
N VAL A 147 -12.05 15.67 -2.80
CA VAL A 147 -13.35 15.63 -3.46
C VAL A 147 -13.65 17.07 -3.84
N PRO A 148 -13.82 17.42 -5.13
CA PRO A 148 -14.22 18.77 -5.51
C PRO A 148 -15.49 19.11 -4.73
N GLN A 149 -15.52 20.26 -4.05
CA GLN A 149 -16.76 20.75 -3.48
C GLN A 149 -17.75 20.87 -4.62
N THR A 150 -18.76 20.01 -4.67
CA THR A 150 -19.90 20.22 -5.55
C THR A 150 -20.47 21.57 -5.16
N VAL A 151 -20.38 22.54 -6.07
CA VAL A 151 -21.08 23.82 -5.95
C VAL A 151 -22.56 23.46 -5.75
N ALA A 152 -23.07 23.78 -4.56
CA ALA A 152 -24.47 23.57 -4.20
C ALA A 152 -25.38 24.52 -4.97
#